data_AF-A0A7V2CZ88-F1
#
_entry.id   AF-A0A7V2CZ88-F1
#
_cell.length_a   1.000
_cell.length_b   1.000
_cell.length_c   1.000
_cell.angle_alpha   90.00
_cell.angle_beta   90.00
_cell.angle_gamma   90.00
#
_symmetry.space_group_name_H-M   'P 1'
#
loop_
_entity.id
_entity.type
_entity.pdbx_description
1 polymer ?
#
loop_
_entity_poly.entity_id
_entity_poly.type
_entity_poly.pdbx_seq_one_letter_code
_entity_poly.pdbx_strand_id
1 'polypeptide(L)'
;MNLRPILTIAKRELGGYFASPVAFVFIVIFLLLSGFFTFMVAGLFNRGEANLDAFFLWHPWLYLFLVPAVGMRMWSEERRL
;
A
#
# COMPACT_ATOMS: atom_id res chain seq x y z
N MET A 1 -3.61 6.06 30.82
CA MET A 1 -2.81 6.68 29.73
C MET A 1 -3.77 7.49 28.87
N ASN A 2 -3.58 8.81 28.73
CA ASN A 2 -4.52 9.67 27.99
C ASN A 2 -4.20 9.57 26.48
N LEU A 3 -5.03 8.86 25.71
CA LEU A 3 -4.81 8.55 24.28
C LEU A 3 -5.17 9.70 23.33
N ARG A 4 -5.85 10.73 23.84
CA ARG A 4 -6.35 11.87 23.06
C ARG A 4 -5.25 12.64 22.30
N PRO A 5 -4.10 13.01 22.89
CA PRO A 5 -3.03 13.68 22.15
C PRO A 5 -2.41 12.82 21.05
N ILE A 6 -2.26 11.50 21.28
CA ILE A 6 -1.72 10.55 20.29
C ILE A 6 -2.63 10.49 19.07
N LEU A 7 -3.94 10.38 19.29
CA LEU A 7 -4.95 10.36 18.22
C LEU A 7 -4.99 11.67 17.43
N THR A 8 -4.84 12.82 18.09
CA THR A 8 -4.80 14.13 17.42
C THR A 8 -3.58 14.26 16.50
N ILE A 9 -2.40 13.83 16.95
CA ILE A 9 -1.18 13.85 16.15
C ILE A 9 -1.32 12.87 14.97
N ALA A 10 -1.75 11.63 15.21
CA ALA A 10 -1.94 10.63 14.18
C ALA A 10 -2.89 11.10 13.07
N LYS A 11 -4.01 11.74 13.44
CA LYS A 11 -4.97 12.29 12.45
C LYS A 11 -4.37 13.41 11.61
N ARG A 12 -3.53 14.27 12.20
CA ARG A 12 -2.86 15.36 11.48
C ARG A 12 -1.84 14.82 10.47
N GLU A 13 -1.01 13.87 10.89
CA GLU A 13 0.02 13.26 10.05
C GLU A 13 -0.59 12.41 8.92
N LEU A 14 -1.61 11.60 9.22
CA LEU A 14 -2.33 10.83 8.19
C LEU A 14 -3.00 11.74 7.15
N GLY A 15 -3.60 12.85 7.58
CA GLY A 15 -4.18 13.84 6.68
C GLY A 15 -3.15 14.51 5.77
N GLY A 16 -1.96 14.83 6.30
CA GLY A 16 -0.85 15.37 5.52
C GLY A 16 -0.30 14.38 4.49
N TYR A 17 -0.31 13.08 4.82
CA TYR A 17 0.17 12.02 3.93
C TYR A 17 -0.65 11.89 2.64
N PHE A 18 -1.98 11.85 2.78
CA PHE A 18 -2.92 11.75 1.66
C PHE A 18 -3.13 13.07 0.90
N ALA A 19 -2.65 14.20 1.42
CA ALA A 19 -2.65 15.47 0.68
C ALA A 19 -1.59 15.50 -0.44
N SER A 20 -0.71 14.51 -0.49
CA SER A 20 0.41 14.49 -1.41
C SER A 20 0.11 13.72 -2.72
N PRO A 21 0.51 14.26 -3.89
CA PRO A 21 0.30 13.58 -5.18
C PRO A 21 0.94 12.18 -5.27
N VAL A 22 2.09 11.99 -4.60
CA VAL A 22 2.84 10.72 -4.65
C VAL A 22 2.08 9.57 -3.98
N ALA A 23 1.30 9.84 -2.93
CA ALA A 23 0.48 8.81 -2.29
C ALA A 23 -0.55 8.23 -3.28
N PHE A 24 -1.13 9.08 -4.12
CA PHE A 24 -2.04 8.64 -5.17
C PHE A 24 -1.34 7.85 -6.27
N VAL A 25 -0.15 8.28 -6.71
CA VAL A 25 0.68 7.52 -7.68
C VAL A 25 0.95 6.12 -7.15
N PHE A 26 1.28 6.01 -5.87
CA PHE A 26 1.55 4.73 -5.23
C PHE A 26 0.34 3.81 -5.22
N ILE A 27 -0.83 4.34 -4.87
CA ILE A 27 -2.10 3.58 -4.87
C ILE A 27 -2.42 3.05 -6.26
N VAL A 28 -2.24 3.88 -7.30
CA VAL A 28 -2.45 3.47 -8.70
C VAL A 28 -1.50 2.35 -9.10
N ILE A 29 -0.21 2.47 -8.77
CA ILE A 29 0.79 1.43 -9.06
C ILE A 29 0.44 0.12 -8.34
N PHE A 30 0.06 0.20 -7.07
CA PHE A 30 -0.36 -0.98 -6.30
C PHE A 30 -1.58 -1.68 -6.93
N LEU A 31 -2.60 -0.92 -7.32
CA LEU A 31 -3.80 -1.46 -7.99
C LEU A 31 -3.45 -2.13 -9.32
N LEU A 32 -2.64 -1.48 -10.15
CA LEU A 32 -2.22 -2.03 -11.44
C LEU A 32 -1.42 -3.32 -11.28
N LEU A 33 -0.45 -3.35 -10.37
CA LEU A 33 0.36 -4.53 -10.12
C LEU A 33 -0.48 -5.67 -9.51
N SER A 34 -1.30 -5.38 -8.50
CA SER A 34 -2.18 -6.38 -7.88
C SER A 34 -3.14 -7.01 -8.91
N GLY A 35 -3.77 -6.19 -9.75
CA GLY A 35 -4.61 -6.67 -10.84
C GLY A 35 -3.83 -7.50 -11.87
N PHE A 36 -2.69 -6.99 -12.34
CA PHE A 36 -1.85 -7.69 -13.31
C PHE A 36 -1.39 -9.06 -12.80
N PHE A 37 -0.85 -9.13 -11.59
CA PHE A 37 -0.40 -10.40 -11.01
C PHE A 37 -1.56 -11.36 -10.77
N THR A 38 -2.72 -10.86 -10.35
CA THR A 38 -3.89 -11.72 -10.09
C THR A 38 -4.47 -12.31 -11.38
N PHE A 39 -4.67 -11.48 -12.41
CA PHE A 39 -5.37 -11.90 -13.63
C PHE A 39 -4.44 -12.48 -14.69
N MET A 40 -3.27 -11.85 -14.94
CA MET A 40 -2.37 -12.28 -16.02
C MET A 40 -1.39 -13.36 -15.57
N VAL A 41 -0.80 -13.23 -14.37
CA VAL A 41 0.28 -14.14 -13.91
C VAL A 41 -0.28 -15.33 -13.15
N ALA A 42 -1.11 -15.09 -12.14
CA ALA A 42 -1.70 -16.12 -11.32
C ALA A 42 -2.89 -16.81 -12.00
N GLY A 43 -3.50 -16.17 -13.00
CA GLY A 43 -4.59 -16.77 -13.77
C GLY A 43 -5.81 -17.09 -12.93
N LEU A 44 -6.31 -16.13 -12.13
CA LEU A 44 -7.48 -16.31 -11.24
C LEU A 44 -8.66 -17.00 -11.94
N PHE A 45 -9.00 -16.59 -13.17
CA PHE A 45 -10.09 -17.20 -13.94
C PHE A 45 -9.73 -18.50 -14.64
N ASN A 46 -8.45 -18.70 -15.00
CA ASN A 46 -8.00 -19.91 -15.71
C ASN A 46 -8.00 -21.15 -14.81
N ARG A 47 -7.97 -20.98 -13.48
CA ARG A 47 -8.00 -22.10 -12.53
C ARG A 47 -9.38 -22.73 -12.41
N GLY A 48 -10.46 -22.00 -12.71
CA GLY A 48 -11.83 -22.50 -12.52
C GLY A 48 -12.21 -22.77 -11.06
N GLU A 49 -11.43 -22.24 -10.11
CA GLU A 49 -11.63 -22.40 -8.68
C GLU A 49 -12.28 -21.14 -8.08
N ALA A 50 -13.21 -21.33 -7.14
CA ALA A 50 -13.85 -20.23 -6.41
C ALA A 50 -13.04 -19.84 -5.15
N ASN A 51 -11.72 -19.78 -5.27
CA ASN A 51 -10.81 -19.37 -4.21
C ASN A 51 -10.04 -18.09 -4.58
N LEU A 52 -9.49 -17.43 -3.56
CA LEU A 52 -8.68 -16.21 -3.72
C LEU A 52 -7.18 -16.48 -3.59
N ASP A 53 -6.77 -17.75 -3.61
CA ASP A 53 -5.36 -18.13 -3.41
C ASP A 53 -4.45 -17.50 -4.48
N ALA A 54 -4.92 -17.44 -5.73
CA ALA A 54 -4.23 -16.78 -6.84
C ALA A 54 -3.99 -15.28 -6.59
N PHE A 55 -4.93 -14.62 -5.91
CA PHE A 55 -4.82 -13.22 -5.52
C PHE A 55 -3.79 -13.06 -4.40
N PHE A 56 -3.93 -13.79 -3.29
CA PHE A 56 -3.07 -13.62 -2.12
C PHE A 56 -1.63 -14.09 -2.32
N LEU A 57 -1.35 -15.01 -3.24
CA LEU A 57 0.00 -15.54 -3.49
C LEU A 57 1.04 -14.44 -3.78
N TRP A 58 0.66 -13.40 -4.51
CA TRP A 58 1.56 -12.32 -4.93
C TRP A 58 1.58 -11.11 -3.98
N HIS A 59 0.62 -11.00 -3.06
CA HIS A 59 0.53 -9.87 -2.14
C HIS A 59 1.76 -9.73 -1.21
N PRO A 60 2.31 -10.80 -0.61
CA PRO A 60 3.51 -10.70 0.22
C PRO A 60 4.69 -10.10 -0.54
N TRP A 61 4.89 -10.50 -1.80
CA TRP A 61 5.97 -9.99 -2.65
C TRP A 61 5.77 -8.53 -3.02
N LEU A 62 4.55 -8.15 -3.38
CA LEU A 62 4.20 -6.75 -3.64
C LEU A 62 4.46 -5.91 -2.40
N TYR A 63 3.96 -6.32 -1.24
CA TYR A 63 4.15 -5.59 0.01
C TYR A 63 5.62 -5.46 0.43
N LEU A 64 6.44 -6.48 0.18
CA LEU A 64 7.87 -6.43 0.49
C LEU A 64 8.59 -5.26 -0.21
N PHE A 65 8.18 -4.90 -1.43
CA PHE A 65 8.73 -3.74 -2.15
C PHE A 65 7.95 -2.45 -1.87
N LEU A 66 6.63 -2.55 -1.80
CA LEU A 66 5.72 -1.42 -1.75
C LEU A 66 5.69 -0.77 -0.36
N VAL A 67 5.64 -1.56 0.71
CA VAL A 67 5.63 -1.05 2.09
C VAL A 67 6.86 -0.17 2.41
N PRO A 68 8.11 -0.59 2.14
CA PRO A 68 9.26 0.27 2.37
C PRO A 68 9.26 1.50 1.47
N ALA A 69 8.81 1.40 0.22
CA ALA A 69 8.73 2.55 -0.69
C ALA A 69 7.75 3.64 -0.20
N VAL A 70 6.62 3.24 0.42
CA VAL A 70 5.70 4.16 1.13
C VAL A 70 6.40 4.78 2.34
N GLY A 71 7.06 3.96 3.16
CA GLY A 71 7.74 4.43 4.37
C GLY A 71 8.94 5.37 4.11
N MET A 72 9.66 5.20 3.00
CA MET A 72 10.82 6.03 2.64
C MET A 72 10.47 7.51 2.54
N ARG A 73 9.25 7.84 2.13
CA ARG A 73 8.81 9.23 2.06
C ARG A 73 8.73 9.87 3.45
N MET A 74 8.10 9.21 4.43
CA MET A 74 8.03 9.73 5.80
C MET A 74 9.44 10.00 6.34
N TRP A 75 10.37 9.07 6.11
CA TRP A 75 11.77 9.21 6.51
C TRP A 75 12.47 10.38 5.80
N SER A 76 12.19 10.59 4.52
CA SER A 76 12.78 11.68 3.74
C SER A 76 12.22 13.06 4.11
N GLU A 77 10.95 13.15 4.50
CA GLU A 77 10.34 14.40 4.95
C GLU A 77 10.85 14.79 6.34
N GLU A 78 11.05 13.84 7.25
CA GLU A 78 11.67 14.11 8.56
C GLU A 78 13.14 14.53 8.45
N ARG A 79 13.92 13.98 7.51
CA ARG A 79 15.33 14.38 7.30
C ARG A 79 15.51 15.75 6.61
N ARG A 80 14.44 16.32 6.05
CA ARG A 80 14.49 17.59 5.32
C ARG A 80 14.19 18.79 6.23
N LEU A 81 13.58 18.55 7.40
CA LEU A 81 13.39 19.52 8.48
C LEU A 81 14.62 19.55 9.40
#